data_AF-A0A6C0I0J7-F1
#
_entry.id   AF-A0A6C0I0J7-F1
#
_cell.length_a   1.000
_cell.length_b   1.000
_cell.length_c   1.000
_cell.angle_alpha   90.00
_cell.angle_beta   90.00
_cell.angle_gamma   90.00
#
_symmetry.space_group_name_H-M   'P 1'
#
loop_
_entity.id
_entity.type
_entity.pdbx_description
1 polymer ?
#
loop_
_entity_poly.entity_id
_entity_poly.type
_entity_poly.pdbx_seq_one_letter_code
_entity_poly.pdbx_strand_id
1 'polypeptide(L)'
;MTETKNIIHQIQEFQNEKYKENGKNTFFKNSQKLEIAKMVTNNFDLSEMINKSIFILLTEKNEIKNEIYIDYTLLKLFIHDDIYDKIIDHILALYNECIIKHGDYSINLNLDGFTISAAERHKNAVKLFSEKSFNVKEFNYVDLVNKIRIINSPSIMDTLIKIFKPFFGKNIKEKIEIYKKNDSINITNQLGIPSYLVPT
;
A
#
# COMPACT_ATOMS: atom_id res chain seq x y z
N MET A 1 17.31 12.01 -12.27
CA MET A 1 16.86 11.08 -11.20
C MET A 1 16.91 11.76 -9.83
N THR A 2 16.25 12.91 -9.64
CA THR A 2 16.49 13.75 -8.44
C THR A 2 15.21 14.20 -7.72
N GLU A 3 14.03 14.02 -8.32
CA GLU A 3 12.77 14.57 -7.78
C GLU A 3 12.01 13.58 -6.89
N THR A 4 12.09 12.27 -7.16
CA THR A 4 11.34 11.22 -6.43
C THR A 4 11.72 11.13 -4.95
N LYS A 5 12.97 11.44 -4.61
CA LYS A 5 13.48 11.41 -3.22
C LYS A 5 12.94 12.58 -2.37
N ASN A 6 12.42 13.63 -2.99
CA ASN A 6 12.22 14.90 -2.29
C ASN A 6 11.06 14.83 -1.29
N ILE A 7 9.84 14.55 -1.73
CA ILE A 7 8.67 14.65 -0.84
C ILE A 7 8.67 13.61 0.28
N ILE A 8 9.08 12.36 0.01
CA ILE A 8 9.09 11.30 1.03
C ILE A 8 10.14 11.59 2.10
N HIS A 9 11.32 12.08 1.69
CA HIS A 9 12.34 12.49 2.64
C HIS A 9 11.87 13.68 3.47
N GLN A 10 11.28 14.69 2.84
CA GLN A 10 10.70 15.85 3.54
C GLN A 10 9.63 15.43 4.55
N ILE A 11 8.76 14.46 4.20
CA ILE A 11 7.75 13.93 5.12
C ILE A 11 8.42 13.24 6.30
N GLN A 12 9.44 12.41 6.06
CA GLN A 12 10.17 11.72 7.13
C GLN A 12 10.88 12.71 8.06
N GLU A 13 11.51 13.75 7.52
CA GLU A 13 12.12 14.84 8.28
C GLU A 13 11.08 15.58 9.12
N PHE A 14 9.98 16.00 8.50
CA PHE A 14 8.86 16.66 9.18
C PHE A 14 8.31 15.82 10.33
N GLN A 15 8.09 14.52 10.10
CA GLN A 15 7.65 13.61 11.15
C GLN A 15 8.67 13.51 12.28
N ASN A 16 9.94 13.34 11.96
CA ASN A 16 11.01 13.23 12.95
C ASN A 16 11.12 14.49 13.82
N GLU A 17 10.94 15.68 13.24
CA GLU A 17 10.87 16.94 13.98
C GLU A 17 9.66 16.97 14.92
N LYS A 18 8.47 16.64 14.43
CA LYS A 18 7.24 16.61 15.26
C LYS A 18 7.30 15.56 16.37
N TYR A 19 7.97 14.43 16.13
CA TYR A 19 8.22 13.43 17.16
C TYR A 19 9.19 13.92 18.24
N LYS A 20 10.22 14.71 17.87
CA LYS A 20 11.18 15.30 18.83
C LYS A 20 10.54 16.38 19.70
N GLU A 21 9.67 17.21 19.13
CA GLU A 21 8.96 18.27 19.84
C GLU A 21 7.98 17.74 20.90
N ASN A 22 7.38 16.56 20.67
CA ASN A 22 6.32 15.98 21.51
C ASN A 22 6.79 15.10 22.70
N GLY A 23 8.10 15.08 23.01
CA GLY A 23 8.65 14.53 24.26
C GLY A 23 9.12 13.06 24.23
N LYS A 24 10.21 12.80 24.97
CA LYS A 24 10.99 11.53 25.10
C LYS A 24 10.26 10.36 25.80
N ASN A 25 8.98 10.10 25.52
CA ASN A 25 8.30 8.93 26.10
C ASN A 25 8.28 7.76 25.11
N THR A 26 9.11 6.77 25.40
CA THR A 26 9.55 5.59 24.65
C THR A 26 8.45 4.59 24.22
N PHE A 27 7.18 4.97 24.28
CA PHE A 27 6.05 4.23 23.70
C PHE A 27 5.04 5.21 23.10
N PHE A 28 5.09 5.40 21.78
CA PHE A 28 4.19 6.29 21.06
C PHE A 28 2.72 5.87 21.22
N LYS A 29 1.89 6.77 21.74
CA LYS A 29 0.44 6.55 21.83
C LYS A 29 -0.16 6.58 20.43
N ASN A 30 -1.18 5.76 20.19
CA ASN A 30 -1.87 5.71 18.90
C ASN A 30 -2.40 7.09 18.45
N SER A 31 -2.80 7.95 19.39
CA SER A 31 -3.24 9.32 19.11
C SER A 31 -2.16 10.20 18.47
N GLN A 32 -0.90 10.08 18.93
CA GLN A 32 0.22 10.87 18.40
C GLN A 32 0.52 10.49 16.94
N LYS A 33 0.48 9.19 16.63
CA LYS A 33 0.68 8.70 15.25
C LYS A 33 -0.42 9.20 14.31
N LEU A 34 -1.66 9.23 14.79
CA LEU A 34 -2.79 9.77 14.03
C LEU A 34 -2.64 11.27 13.79
N GLU A 35 -2.32 12.04 14.83
CA GLU A 35 -2.14 13.49 14.74
C GLU A 35 -1.03 13.85 13.74
N ILE A 36 0.11 13.18 13.81
CA ILE A 36 1.23 13.40 12.89
C ILE A 36 0.85 13.03 11.45
N ALA A 37 0.11 11.93 11.23
CA ALA A 37 -0.39 11.59 9.90
C ALA A 37 -1.33 12.68 9.33
N LYS A 38 -2.22 13.24 10.16
CA LYS A 38 -3.09 14.37 9.78
C LYS A 38 -2.28 15.64 9.46
N MET A 39 -1.25 15.92 10.26
CA MET A 39 -0.34 17.04 9.98
C MET A 39 0.37 16.87 8.64
N VAL A 40 0.82 15.65 8.30
CA VAL A 40 1.43 15.38 7.00
C VAL A 40 0.46 15.70 5.87
N THR A 41 -0.79 15.21 5.92
CA THR A 41 -1.77 15.51 4.85
C THR A 41 -2.20 16.97 4.76
N ASN A 42 -1.95 17.78 5.79
CA ASN A 42 -2.20 19.22 5.77
C ASN A 42 -1.03 20.03 5.21
N ASN A 43 0.18 19.46 5.18
CA ASN A 43 1.40 20.17 4.76
C ASN A 43 1.97 19.66 3.42
N PHE A 44 1.56 18.49 2.97
CA PHE A 44 2.05 17.86 1.74
C PHE A 44 0.89 17.50 0.80
N ASP A 45 1.14 17.52 -0.51
CA ASP A 45 0.12 17.19 -1.51
C ASP A 45 -0.26 15.71 -1.40
N LEU A 46 -1.52 15.45 -1.03
CA LEU A 46 -2.04 14.10 -0.83
C LEU A 46 -2.03 13.29 -2.12
N SER A 47 -2.33 13.90 -3.27
CA SER A 47 -2.37 13.20 -4.55
C SER A 47 -0.97 12.76 -4.96
N GLU A 48 0.03 13.61 -4.77
CA GLU A 48 1.44 13.27 -5.00
C GLU A 48 1.90 12.13 -4.09
N MET A 49 1.55 12.17 -2.79
CA MET A 49 1.89 11.10 -1.85
C MET A 49 1.23 9.76 -2.24
N ILE A 50 -0.05 9.77 -2.62
CA ILE A 50 -0.76 8.58 -3.09
C ILE A 50 -0.14 8.04 -4.37
N ASN A 51 0.10 8.89 -5.38
CA ASN A 51 0.68 8.50 -6.66
C ASN A 51 2.09 7.91 -6.55
N LYS A 52 2.89 8.34 -5.57
CA LYS A 52 4.21 7.75 -5.31
C LYS A 52 4.14 6.43 -4.53
N SER A 53 3.07 6.21 -3.77
CA SER A 53 2.91 5.02 -2.93
C SER A 53 2.12 3.91 -3.61
N ILE A 54 1.25 4.25 -4.56
CA ILE A 54 0.33 3.35 -5.25
C ILE A 54 0.32 3.69 -6.73
N PHE A 55 0.87 2.83 -7.57
CA PHE A 55 1.01 3.10 -9.01
C PHE A 55 1.05 1.82 -9.84
N ILE A 56 0.81 1.95 -11.14
CA ILE A 56 0.97 0.86 -12.09
C ILE A 56 2.43 0.79 -12.54
N LEU A 57 3.01 -0.41 -12.55
CA LEU A 57 4.34 -0.64 -13.08
C LEU A 57 4.36 -0.43 -14.59
N LEU A 58 5.44 0.17 -15.07
CA LEU A 58 5.65 0.42 -16.49
C LEU A 58 6.71 -0.53 -17.05
N THR A 59 6.62 -0.82 -18.35
CA THR A 59 7.71 -1.48 -19.07
C THR A 59 8.88 -0.51 -19.28
N GLU A 60 10.04 -1.02 -19.71
CA GLU A 60 11.18 -0.17 -20.10
C GLU A 60 10.85 0.83 -21.22
N LYS A 61 9.80 0.55 -22.00
CA LYS A 61 9.27 1.42 -23.05
C LYS A 61 8.19 2.38 -22.55
N ASN A 62 8.03 2.50 -21.23
CA ASN A 62 7.04 3.36 -20.58
C ASN A 62 5.59 2.97 -20.89
N GLU A 63 5.32 1.69 -21.13
CA GLU A 63 3.98 1.18 -21.37
C GLU A 63 3.37 0.64 -20.06
N ILE A 64 2.10 0.93 -19.82
CA ILE A 64 1.34 0.39 -18.67
C ILE A 64 1.33 -1.14 -18.71
N LYS A 65 1.68 -1.78 -17.59
CA LYS A 65 1.54 -3.22 -17.32
C LYS A 65 0.23 -3.49 -16.55
N ASN A 66 -0.16 -4.74 -16.42
CA ASN A 66 -1.25 -5.17 -15.52
C ASN A 66 -0.78 -5.37 -14.07
N GLU A 67 0.32 -4.73 -13.65
CA GLU A 67 0.96 -4.96 -12.35
C GLU A 67 0.90 -3.67 -11.51
N ILE A 68 0.13 -3.68 -10.44
CA ILE A 68 -0.03 -2.55 -9.52
C ILE A 68 0.91 -2.75 -8.34
N TYR A 69 1.63 -1.70 -7.96
CA TYR A 69 2.52 -1.69 -6.82
C TYR A 69 1.95 -0.82 -5.71
N ILE A 70 1.94 -1.35 -4.49
CA ILE A 70 1.50 -0.68 -3.28
C ILE A 70 2.63 -0.75 -2.25
N ASP A 71 3.16 0.41 -1.88
CA ASP A 71 4.25 0.53 -0.93
C ASP A 71 3.76 0.96 0.47
N TYR A 72 3.62 -0.01 1.38
CA TYR A 72 3.25 0.30 2.76
C TYR A 72 4.30 1.16 3.47
N THR A 73 5.58 1.07 3.07
CA THR A 73 6.64 1.86 3.71
C THR A 73 6.46 3.36 3.51
N LEU A 74 5.79 3.74 2.42
CA LEU A 74 5.40 5.12 2.10
C LEU A 74 4.00 5.44 2.63
N LEU A 75 3.01 4.57 2.39
CA LEU A 75 1.63 4.80 2.85
C LEU A 75 1.55 5.04 4.36
N LYS A 76 2.32 4.29 5.15
CA LYS A 76 2.31 4.39 6.62
C LYS A 76 2.68 5.79 7.14
N LEU A 77 3.27 6.65 6.31
CA LEU A 77 3.65 8.01 6.67
C LEU A 77 2.43 8.96 6.74
N PHE A 78 1.34 8.66 6.05
CA PHE A 78 0.22 9.61 5.96
C PHE A 78 -1.17 8.95 6.06
N ILE A 79 -1.26 7.62 5.97
CA ILE A 79 -2.53 6.90 6.02
C ILE A 79 -3.28 7.06 7.36
N HIS A 80 -4.51 7.55 7.27
CA HIS A 80 -5.46 7.67 8.38
C HIS A 80 -6.90 7.65 7.86
N ASP A 81 -7.86 7.56 8.77
CA ASP A 81 -9.29 7.38 8.50
C ASP A 81 -9.89 8.43 7.57
N ASP A 82 -9.58 9.72 7.77
CA ASP A 82 -10.13 10.80 6.95
C ASP A 82 -9.76 10.71 5.45
N ILE A 83 -8.74 9.91 5.10
CA ILE A 83 -8.27 9.76 3.70
C ILE A 83 -8.43 8.35 3.14
N TYR A 84 -9.06 7.41 3.87
CA TYR A 84 -9.26 6.04 3.37
C TYR A 84 -10.04 6.03 2.06
N ASP A 85 -11.11 6.83 1.95
CA ASP A 85 -11.91 6.91 0.73
C ASP A 85 -11.07 7.29 -0.48
N LYS A 86 -10.25 8.35 -0.36
CA LYS A 86 -9.39 8.84 -1.44
C LYS A 86 -8.35 7.80 -1.87
N ILE A 87 -7.75 7.10 -0.92
CA ILE A 87 -6.79 6.02 -1.21
C ILE A 87 -7.49 4.87 -1.94
N ILE A 88 -8.66 4.46 -1.48
CA ILE A 88 -9.41 3.35 -2.07
C ILE A 88 -9.88 3.71 -3.49
N ASP A 89 -10.40 4.91 -3.69
CA ASP A 89 -10.84 5.37 -5.01
C ASP A 89 -9.68 5.39 -6.01
N HIS A 90 -8.50 5.82 -5.56
CA HIS A 90 -7.27 5.73 -6.37
C HIS A 90 -6.90 4.29 -6.72
N ILE A 91 -6.93 3.37 -5.76
CA ILE A 91 -6.65 1.94 -6.02
C ILE A 91 -7.63 1.38 -7.05
N LEU A 92 -8.93 1.64 -6.91
CA LEU A 92 -9.95 1.15 -7.83
C LEU A 92 -9.82 1.77 -9.23
N ALA A 93 -9.41 3.04 -9.33
CA ALA A 93 -9.10 3.66 -10.61
C ALA A 93 -7.95 2.93 -11.34
N LEU A 94 -6.87 2.55 -10.63
CA LEU A 94 -5.78 1.78 -11.22
C LEU A 94 -6.21 0.36 -11.61
N TYR A 95 -7.14 -0.25 -10.86
CA TYR A 95 -7.69 -1.57 -11.20
C TYR A 95 -8.44 -1.47 -12.53
N ASN A 96 -9.30 -0.46 -12.67
CA ASN A 96 -10.04 -0.20 -13.89
C ASN A 96 -9.12 0.04 -15.08
N GLU A 97 -8.05 0.82 -14.91
CA GLU A 97 -7.07 1.06 -15.97
C GLU A 97 -6.41 -0.25 -16.43
N CYS A 98 -5.97 -1.09 -15.49
CA CYS A 98 -5.41 -2.41 -15.82
C CYS A 98 -6.44 -3.31 -16.52
N ILE A 99 -7.66 -3.41 -15.99
CA ILE A 99 -8.72 -4.28 -16.54
C ILE A 99 -9.13 -3.83 -17.94
N ILE A 100 -9.32 -2.53 -18.16
CA ILE A 100 -9.70 -1.99 -19.48
C ILE A 100 -8.61 -2.29 -20.50
N LYS A 101 -7.33 -2.19 -20.11
CA LYS A 101 -6.20 -2.35 -21.02
C LYS A 101 -5.78 -3.80 -21.25
N HIS A 102 -5.88 -4.65 -20.24
CA HIS A 102 -5.29 -6.00 -20.23
C HIS A 102 -6.31 -7.12 -19.95
N GLY A 103 -7.52 -6.78 -19.52
CA GLY A 103 -8.57 -7.73 -19.13
C GLY A 103 -8.43 -8.27 -17.70
N ASP A 104 -7.30 -8.04 -17.04
CA ASP A 104 -7.01 -8.47 -15.67
C ASP A 104 -6.08 -7.49 -14.96
N TYR A 105 -5.77 -7.79 -13.70
CA TYR A 105 -4.76 -7.04 -12.94
C TYR A 105 -4.08 -7.90 -11.88
N SER A 106 -2.90 -7.46 -11.45
CA SER A 106 -2.08 -8.12 -10.44
C SER A 106 -1.63 -7.09 -9.42
N ILE A 107 -1.55 -7.50 -8.15
CA ILE A 107 -1.18 -6.60 -7.04
C ILE A 107 0.17 -7.05 -6.48
N ASN A 108 1.05 -6.10 -6.22
CA ASN A 108 2.33 -6.30 -5.57
C ASN A 108 2.40 -5.38 -4.35
N LEU A 109 2.18 -5.95 -3.17
CA LEU A 109 2.07 -5.24 -1.91
C LEU A 109 3.35 -5.43 -1.09
N ASN A 110 4.14 -4.36 -0.96
CA ASN A 110 5.28 -4.34 -0.05
C ASN A 110 4.78 -4.09 1.38
N LEU A 111 4.95 -5.07 2.28
CA LEU A 111 4.51 -5.02 3.67
C LEU A 111 5.66 -4.79 4.67
N ASP A 112 6.79 -4.25 4.22
CA ASP A 112 7.90 -4.01 5.15
C ASP A 112 7.52 -3.06 6.30
N GLY A 113 7.80 -3.49 7.53
CA GLY A 113 7.39 -2.81 8.76
C GLY A 113 5.88 -2.87 9.06
N PHE A 114 5.09 -3.69 8.37
CA PHE A 114 3.68 -3.92 8.70
C PHE A 114 3.55 -4.79 9.96
N THR A 115 2.73 -4.36 10.92
CA THR A 115 2.61 -4.99 12.25
C THR A 115 1.15 -5.31 12.56
N ILE A 116 0.90 -6.16 13.56
CA ILE A 116 -0.46 -6.42 14.06
C ILE A 116 -1.16 -5.13 14.46
N SER A 117 -0.46 -4.21 15.14
CA SER A 117 -1.02 -2.92 15.55
C SER A 117 -1.41 -2.04 14.37
N ALA A 118 -0.65 -2.10 13.27
CA ALA A 118 -1.01 -1.42 12.02
C ALA A 118 -2.23 -2.08 11.36
N ALA A 119 -2.28 -3.41 11.35
CA ALA A 119 -3.40 -4.18 10.81
C ALA A 119 -4.72 -3.84 11.51
N GLU A 120 -4.73 -3.82 12.84
CA GLU A 120 -5.91 -3.44 13.62
C GLU A 120 -6.32 -1.98 13.38
N ARG A 121 -5.35 -1.05 13.33
CA ARG A 121 -5.63 0.37 13.07
C ARG A 121 -6.28 0.59 11.70
N HIS A 122 -5.80 -0.11 10.67
CA HIS A 122 -6.23 0.09 9.29
C HIS A 122 -7.26 -0.95 8.83
N LYS A 123 -7.81 -1.76 9.74
CA LYS A 123 -8.83 -2.76 9.45
C LYS A 123 -10.07 -2.17 8.78
N ASN A 124 -10.49 -0.98 9.20
CA ASN A 124 -11.62 -0.28 8.61
C ASN A 124 -11.38 0.13 7.15
N ALA A 125 -10.13 0.44 6.77
CA ALA A 125 -9.80 0.73 5.38
C ALA A 125 -9.99 -0.52 4.50
N VAL A 126 -9.54 -1.69 4.97
CA VAL A 126 -9.70 -2.96 4.24
C VAL A 126 -11.17 -3.35 4.14
N LYS A 127 -11.94 -3.15 5.21
CA LYS A 127 -13.39 -3.36 5.21
C LYS A 127 -14.08 -2.45 4.17
N LEU A 128 -13.80 -1.16 4.20
CA LEU A 128 -14.37 -0.18 3.26
C LEU A 128 -13.97 -0.51 1.81
N PHE A 129 -12.74 -0.94 1.59
CA PHE A 129 -12.26 -1.39 0.29
C PHE A 129 -13.05 -2.61 -0.21
N SER A 130 -13.27 -3.60 0.66
CA SER A 130 -14.07 -4.79 0.33
C SER A 130 -15.51 -4.41 -0.02
N GLU A 131 -16.13 -3.52 0.76
CA GLU A 131 -17.49 -3.03 0.48
C GLU A 131 -17.57 -2.26 -0.84
N LYS A 132 -16.62 -1.36 -1.11
CA LYS A 132 -16.59 -0.62 -2.39
C LYS A 132 -16.35 -1.56 -3.57
N SER A 133 -15.34 -2.42 -3.50
CA SER A 133 -14.98 -3.33 -4.60
C SER A 133 -16.08 -4.35 -4.92
N PHE A 134 -16.83 -4.85 -3.94
CA PHE A 134 -17.91 -5.82 -4.21
C PHE A 134 -19.20 -5.18 -4.73
N ASN A 135 -19.37 -3.86 -4.55
CA ASN A 135 -20.58 -3.14 -4.96
C ASN A 135 -20.45 -2.45 -6.34
N VAL A 136 -19.32 -2.59 -7.03
CA VAL A 136 -19.16 -2.06 -8.39
C VAL A 136 -19.83 -2.99 -9.40
N LYS A 137 -20.71 -2.43 -10.25
CA LYS A 137 -21.45 -3.20 -11.26
C LYS A 137 -20.64 -3.48 -12.53
N GLU A 138 -19.65 -2.64 -12.83
CA GLU A 138 -18.89 -2.72 -14.09
C GLU A 138 -17.94 -3.91 -14.12
N PHE A 139 -17.29 -4.22 -13.00
CA PHE A 139 -16.25 -5.24 -12.93
C PHE A 139 -16.38 -6.09 -11.67
N ASN A 140 -16.26 -7.41 -11.81
CA ASN A 140 -16.01 -8.28 -10.67
C ASN A 140 -14.51 -8.34 -10.39
N TYR A 141 -13.99 -7.41 -9.59
CA TYR A 141 -12.57 -7.33 -9.25
C TYR A 141 -12.00 -8.64 -8.69
N VAL A 142 -12.80 -9.41 -7.93
CA VAL A 142 -12.38 -10.68 -7.34
C VAL A 142 -12.05 -11.73 -8.39
N ASP A 143 -12.82 -11.75 -9.48
CA ASP A 143 -12.60 -12.69 -10.58
C ASP A 143 -11.42 -12.24 -11.45
N LEU A 144 -11.26 -10.93 -11.65
CA LEU A 144 -10.30 -10.31 -12.56
C LEU A 144 -8.90 -10.11 -11.95
N VAL A 145 -8.73 -10.22 -10.64
CA VAL A 145 -7.39 -10.26 -10.05
C VAL A 145 -6.71 -11.58 -10.44
N ASN A 146 -5.55 -11.52 -11.07
CA ASN A 146 -4.78 -12.70 -11.44
C ASN A 146 -3.99 -13.23 -10.23
N LYS A 147 -3.26 -12.33 -9.56
CA LYS A 147 -2.37 -12.66 -8.43
C LYS A 147 -2.18 -11.48 -7.48
N ILE A 148 -1.95 -11.80 -6.21
CA ILE A 148 -1.65 -10.85 -5.14
C ILE A 148 -0.34 -11.28 -4.50
N ARG A 149 0.72 -10.51 -4.71
CA ARG A 149 2.04 -10.77 -4.16
C ARG A 149 2.28 -9.94 -2.94
N ILE A 150 2.61 -10.61 -1.84
CA ILE A 150 3.02 -9.96 -0.60
C ILE A 150 4.54 -10.03 -0.54
N ILE A 151 5.15 -8.87 -0.72
CA ILE A 151 6.61 -8.66 -0.78
C ILE A 151 7.06 -8.14 0.59
N ASN A 152 8.25 -8.55 1.03
CA ASN A 152 8.79 -8.27 2.36
C ASN A 152 7.81 -8.67 3.47
N SER A 153 7.25 -9.86 3.34
CA SER A 153 6.23 -10.35 4.26
C SER A 153 6.75 -10.42 5.71
N PRO A 154 6.00 -9.89 6.69
CA PRO A 154 6.36 -10.03 8.09
C PRO A 154 6.13 -11.47 8.58
N SER A 155 6.85 -11.91 9.61
CA SER A 155 6.71 -13.28 10.16
C SER A 155 5.30 -13.63 10.68
N ILE A 156 4.46 -12.61 10.88
CA ILE A 156 3.09 -12.70 11.41
C ILE A 156 2.01 -12.88 10.32
N MET A 157 2.37 -13.26 9.09
CA MET A 157 1.42 -13.34 7.96
C MET A 157 0.16 -14.17 8.24
N ASP A 158 0.27 -15.31 8.93
CA ASP A 158 -0.89 -16.15 9.25
C ASP A 158 -1.91 -15.40 10.12
N THR A 159 -1.43 -14.58 11.05
CA THR A 159 -2.28 -13.74 11.90
C THR A 159 -2.93 -12.64 11.06
N LEU A 160 -2.17 -11.99 10.17
CA LEU A 160 -2.72 -10.96 9.27
C LEU A 160 -3.80 -11.51 8.35
N ILE A 161 -3.59 -12.69 7.77
CA ILE A 161 -4.59 -13.37 6.94
C ILE A 161 -5.86 -13.64 7.75
N LYS A 162 -5.75 -14.09 9.01
CA LYS A 162 -6.91 -14.29 9.88
C LYS A 162 -7.68 -12.99 10.16
N ILE A 163 -6.98 -11.88 10.39
CA ILE A 163 -7.59 -10.57 10.66
C ILE A 163 -8.40 -10.09 9.46
N PHE A 164 -7.88 -10.27 8.24
CA PHE A 164 -8.49 -9.73 7.01
C PHE A 164 -9.38 -10.73 6.27
N LYS A 165 -9.35 -12.02 6.61
CA LYS A 165 -10.19 -13.07 6.01
C LYS A 165 -11.67 -12.70 5.88
N PRO A 166 -12.32 -12.04 6.87
CA PRO A 166 -13.73 -11.65 6.74
C PRO A 166 -14.03 -10.69 5.58
N PHE A 167 -13.02 -10.03 5.03
CA PHE A 167 -13.14 -9.04 3.94
C PHE A 167 -12.65 -9.60 2.60
N PHE A 168 -12.24 -10.87 2.55
CA PHE A 168 -11.78 -11.48 1.31
C PHE A 168 -12.97 -11.92 0.45
N GLY A 169 -12.89 -11.60 -0.84
CA GLY A 169 -13.77 -12.19 -1.85
C GLY A 169 -13.52 -13.70 -1.96
N LYS A 170 -14.47 -14.40 -2.57
CA LYS A 170 -14.33 -15.84 -2.81
C LYS A 170 -13.03 -16.13 -3.57
N ASN A 171 -12.33 -17.20 -3.19
CA ASN A 171 -11.09 -17.68 -3.83
C ASN A 171 -9.89 -16.71 -3.83
N ILE A 172 -9.96 -15.53 -3.22
CA ILE A 172 -8.81 -14.59 -3.15
C ILE A 172 -7.59 -15.24 -2.51
N LYS A 173 -7.77 -16.09 -1.49
CA LYS A 173 -6.67 -16.74 -0.78
C LYS A 173 -5.78 -17.58 -1.71
N GLU A 174 -6.35 -18.20 -2.73
CA GLU A 174 -5.62 -19.05 -3.68
C GLU A 174 -4.74 -18.22 -4.63
N LYS A 175 -5.03 -16.93 -4.75
CA LYS A 175 -4.29 -15.97 -5.59
C LYS A 175 -3.18 -15.25 -4.82
N ILE A 176 -2.99 -15.54 -3.52
CA ILE A 176 -1.99 -14.89 -2.67
C ILE A 176 -0.65 -15.65 -2.73
N GLU A 177 0.40 -14.96 -3.16
CA GLU A 177 1.79 -15.41 -3.12
C GLU A 177 2.55 -14.62 -2.05
N ILE A 178 3.29 -15.30 -1.16
CA ILE A 178 3.98 -14.66 -0.03
C ILE A 178 5.49 -14.84 -0.20
N TYR A 179 6.21 -13.71 -0.21
CA TYR A 179 7.66 -13.66 -0.35
C TYR A 179 8.29 -13.05 0.89
N LYS A 180 9.24 -13.76 1.50
CA LYS A 180 10.07 -13.21 2.59
C LYS A 180 11.10 -12.24 2.01
N LYS A 181 11.81 -11.50 2.88
CA LYS A 181 12.76 -10.45 2.47
C LYS A 181 13.76 -10.91 1.39
N ASN A 182 14.39 -12.08 1.56
CA ASN A 182 15.38 -12.58 0.59
C ASN A 182 14.74 -12.94 -0.76
N ASP A 183 13.57 -13.57 -0.75
CA ASP A 183 12.85 -13.96 -1.98
C ASP A 183 12.24 -12.75 -2.70
N SER A 184 11.95 -11.69 -1.94
CA SER A 184 11.38 -10.43 -2.43
C SER A 184 12.29 -9.74 -3.43
N ILE A 185 13.61 -9.87 -3.29
CA ILE A 185 14.60 -9.28 -4.21
C ILE A 185 14.44 -9.88 -5.61
N ASN A 186 14.26 -11.20 -5.71
CA ASN A 186 14.14 -11.87 -7.00
C ASN A 186 12.86 -11.47 -7.73
N ILE A 187 11.72 -11.49 -7.03
CA ILE A 187 10.44 -11.14 -7.64
C ILE A 187 10.36 -9.66 -8.01
N THR A 188 10.93 -8.76 -7.19
CA THR A 188 10.95 -7.33 -7.50
C THR A 188 11.80 -7.02 -8.73
N ASN A 189 12.97 -7.65 -8.87
CA ASN A 189 13.80 -7.55 -10.07
C ASN A 189 13.07 -8.08 -11.31
N GLN A 190 12.42 -9.24 -11.21
CA GLN A 190 11.65 -9.82 -12.32
C GLN A 190 10.50 -8.90 -12.77
N LEU A 191 9.88 -8.19 -11.83
CA LEU A 191 8.78 -7.28 -12.12
C LEU A 191 9.25 -5.90 -12.63
N GLY A 192 10.55 -5.61 -12.59
CA GLY A 192 11.10 -4.30 -12.90
C GLY A 192 10.75 -3.24 -11.84
N ILE A 193 10.51 -3.66 -10.59
CA ILE A 193 10.28 -2.73 -9.49
C ILE A 193 11.62 -2.05 -9.17
N PRO A 194 11.68 -0.71 -9.13
CA PRO A 194 12.94 -0.01 -8.86
C PRO A 194 13.56 -0.46 -7.54
N SER A 195 14.85 -0.78 -7.56
CA SER A 195 15.58 -1.32 -6.41
C SER A 195 15.55 -0.41 -5.17
N TYR A 196 15.40 0.91 -5.35
CA TYR A 196 15.27 1.84 -4.23
C TYR A 196 13.94 1.74 -3.48
N LEU A 197 12.92 1.08 -4.04
CA LEU A 197 11.65 0.76 -3.37
C LEU A 197 11.68 -0.61 -2.67
N VAL A 198 12.79 -1.34 -2.79
CA VAL A 198 12.97 -2.65 -2.17
C VAL A 198 13.99 -2.47 -1.03
N PRO A 199 13.57 -2.46 0.24
CA PRO A 199 14.50 -2.31 1.36
C PRO A 199 15.54 -3.44 1.35
N THR A 200 16.83 -3.08 1.26
CA THR A 200 17.96 -4.00 1.45
C THR A 200 18.01 -4.58 2.85
#